data_AF-A0A6P5PRT7-F1
#
_entry.id   AF-A0A6P5PRT7-F1
#
_cell.length_a   1.000
_cell.length_b   1.000
_cell.length_c   1.000
_cell.angle_alpha   90.00
_cell.angle_beta   90.00
_cell.angle_gamma   90.00
#
_symmetry.space_group_name_H-M   'P 1'
#
loop_
_entity.id
_entity.type
_entity.pdbx_description
1 polymer ?
#
loop_
_entity_poly.entity_id
_entity_poly.type
_entity_poly.pdbx_seq_one_letter_code
_entity_poly.pdbx_strand_id
1 'polypeptide(L)'
;MELPLWDKTEMTSSQFDCQYCTSSLIGKKYVLKDDNLYCISCYDRIFSNYCEQCKEPIESDSKDLCYKNRHWHEGCFRCNKCHHSLVEKPFVAKDDRLLCTDCYSNECSSKCFHCKRTIMPGSRKMEFKGNYWHETCFVCEHCRQPIGTKPLISKESGNYCVPCFEKEFAHYCNFCKKVITSGGITFRDQIWHKECFLCSGCRKELYEEAFMSKDDFPFCLDCYNHLYAKKCAACTKPITGLRGAKFICFQDRQWHSECFNCGKCSVSLVGEGFLTQNMEILCRKCGSGADTDA
;
A
#
# COMPACT_ATOMS: atom_id res chain seq x y z
N MET A 1 -23.37 32.46 62.59
CA MET A 1 -24.65 32.99 62.09
C MET A 1 -25.75 32.16 62.72
N GLU A 2 -26.62 32.84 63.44
CA GLU A 2 -27.58 32.32 64.41
C GLU A 2 -28.74 31.58 63.72
N LEU A 3 -29.25 30.54 64.39
CA LEU A 3 -30.42 29.76 63.97
C LEU A 3 -31.72 30.44 64.45
N PRO A 4 -32.82 30.41 63.69
CA PRO A 4 -34.09 30.98 64.12
C PRO A 4 -34.83 30.08 65.11
N LEU A 5 -35.39 30.73 66.13
CA LEU A 5 -36.28 30.20 67.15
C LEU A 5 -37.61 29.73 66.54
N TRP A 6 -37.87 28.42 66.57
CA TRP A 6 -39.21 27.85 66.51
C TRP A 6 -39.32 26.66 67.47
N ASP A 7 -40.26 26.81 68.39
CA ASP A 7 -40.99 25.85 69.24
C ASP A 7 -40.26 24.74 70.02
N LYS A 8 -40.11 25.05 71.31
CA LYS A 8 -40.02 24.09 72.42
C LYS A 8 -41.38 23.39 72.62
N THR A 9 -41.63 22.31 71.90
CA THR A 9 -42.67 21.33 72.26
C THR A 9 -42.26 19.95 71.75
N GLU A 10 -41.91 19.06 72.69
CA GLU A 10 -41.89 17.59 72.56
C GLU A 10 -41.25 16.99 71.29
N MET A 11 -39.93 17.09 71.14
CA MET A 11 -39.20 16.12 70.30
C MET A 11 -38.91 14.90 71.14
N THR A 12 -39.64 13.81 70.87
CA THR A 12 -39.38 12.51 71.47
C THR A 12 -37.94 12.09 71.18
N SER A 13 -37.25 11.57 72.21
CA SER A 13 -35.86 11.08 72.11
C SER A 13 -35.65 10.03 71.00
N SER A 14 -36.73 9.45 70.46
CA SER A 14 -36.73 8.36 69.50
C SER A 14 -36.57 8.77 68.02
N GLN A 15 -36.57 10.07 67.69
CA GLN A 15 -36.51 10.51 66.29
C GLN A 15 -35.07 10.61 65.72
N PHE A 16 -34.05 10.57 66.58
CA PHE A 16 -32.63 10.71 66.22
C PHE A 16 -31.79 9.51 66.66
N ASP A 17 -32.40 8.34 66.74
CA ASP A 17 -31.72 7.09 67.08
C ASP A 17 -31.36 6.31 65.81
N CYS A 18 -30.29 5.52 65.89
CA CYS A 18 -29.91 4.61 64.82
C CYS A 18 -31.01 3.57 64.61
N GLN A 19 -31.50 3.43 63.37
CA GLN A 19 -32.54 2.47 62.99
C GLN A 19 -32.18 1.02 63.34
N TYR A 20 -30.88 0.68 63.38
CA TYR A 20 -30.43 -0.68 63.65
C TYR A 20 -30.08 -0.95 65.12
N CYS A 21 -29.29 -0.08 65.76
CA CYS A 21 -28.80 -0.30 67.13
C CYS A 21 -29.49 0.55 68.19
N THR A 22 -30.51 1.33 67.80
CA THR A 22 -31.33 2.23 68.64
C THR A 22 -30.54 3.21 69.52
N SER A 23 -29.25 3.38 69.22
CA SER A 23 -28.37 4.30 69.94
C SER A 23 -28.61 5.73 69.47
N SER A 24 -28.66 6.67 70.40
CA SER A 24 -28.76 8.09 70.09
C SER A 24 -27.61 8.59 69.21
N LEU A 25 -27.98 9.26 68.12
CA LEU A 25 -27.09 9.88 67.13
C LEU A 25 -26.85 11.37 67.41
N ILE A 26 -27.44 11.92 68.47
CA ILE A 26 -27.26 13.33 68.85
C ILE A 26 -25.76 13.60 69.08
N GLY A 27 -25.21 14.58 68.34
CA GLY A 27 -23.80 14.96 68.42
C GLY A 27 -22.81 13.95 67.83
N LYS A 28 -23.29 12.89 67.17
CA LYS A 28 -22.45 11.89 66.48
C LYS A 28 -22.63 12.00 64.97
N LYS A 29 -21.63 11.54 64.21
CA LYS A 29 -21.77 11.39 62.76
C LYS A 29 -22.77 10.26 62.45
N TYR A 30 -23.59 10.46 61.43
CA TYR A 30 -24.61 9.50 60.98
C TYR A 30 -24.76 9.56 59.46
N VAL A 31 -25.38 8.53 58.89
CA VAL A 31 -25.72 8.43 57.46
C VAL A 31 -27.23 8.28 57.32
N LEU A 32 -27.84 9.10 56.46
CA LEU A 32 -29.25 9.01 56.10
C LEU A 32 -29.38 8.19 54.80
N LYS A 33 -30.16 7.12 54.82
CA LYS A 33 -30.44 6.28 53.64
C LYS A 33 -31.88 5.82 53.66
N ASP A 34 -32.60 6.06 52.57
CA ASP A 34 -34.02 5.70 52.40
C ASP A 34 -34.88 6.14 53.59
N ASP A 35 -34.76 7.42 53.98
CA ASP A 35 -35.42 8.05 55.14
C ASP A 35 -35.09 7.46 56.53
N ASN A 36 -34.11 6.54 56.60
CA ASN A 36 -33.65 5.92 57.84
C ASN A 36 -32.27 6.44 58.27
N LEU A 37 -32.11 6.71 59.56
CA LEU A 37 -30.86 7.18 60.16
C LEU A 37 -30.02 6.00 60.67
N TYR A 38 -28.76 5.93 60.29
CA TYR A 38 -27.82 4.91 60.76
C TYR A 38 -26.59 5.56 61.40
N CYS A 39 -26.08 5.03 62.52
CA CYS A 39 -24.72 5.35 62.94
C CYS A 39 -23.73 4.78 61.92
N ILE A 40 -22.54 5.39 61.79
CA ILE A 40 -21.50 4.94 60.84
C ILE A 40 -21.24 3.45 60.97
N SER A 41 -21.05 2.93 62.18
CA SER A 41 -20.76 1.51 62.39
C SER A 41 -21.88 0.57 61.95
N CYS A 42 -23.15 0.97 62.08
CA CYS A 42 -24.27 0.18 61.58
C CYS A 42 -24.41 0.33 60.07
N TYR A 43 -24.19 1.52 59.52
CA TYR A 43 -24.22 1.76 58.09
C TYR A 43 -23.16 0.91 57.38
N ASP A 44 -21.91 0.99 57.84
CA ASP A 44 -20.79 0.25 57.26
C ASP A 44 -21.04 -1.26 57.33
N ARG A 45 -21.51 -1.77 58.48
CA ARG A 45 -21.81 -3.21 58.62
C ARG A 45 -22.88 -3.71 57.66
N ILE A 46 -23.87 -2.89 57.31
CA ILE A 46 -25.03 -3.32 56.52
C ILE A 46 -24.81 -3.03 55.03
N PHE A 47 -24.07 -1.97 54.70
CA PHE A 47 -24.03 -1.41 53.35
C PHE A 47 -22.62 -1.20 52.77
N SER A 48 -21.54 -1.44 53.52
CA SER A 48 -20.19 -1.29 52.97
C SER A 48 -19.92 -2.33 51.88
N ASN A 49 -19.24 -1.85 50.84
CA ASN A 49 -18.60 -2.73 49.88
C ASN A 49 -17.37 -3.38 50.52
N TYR A 50 -17.00 -4.58 50.07
CA TYR A 50 -15.83 -5.30 50.60
C TYR A 50 -14.66 -5.15 49.64
N CYS A 51 -13.48 -4.85 50.19
CA CYS A 51 -12.27 -4.74 49.40
C CYS A 51 -11.87 -6.10 48.82
N GLU A 52 -11.72 -6.19 47.51
CA GLU A 52 -11.40 -7.42 46.81
C GLU A 52 -10.02 -7.98 47.22
N GLN A 53 -9.09 -7.11 47.62
CA GLN A 53 -7.72 -7.49 47.97
C GLN A 53 -7.53 -7.95 49.42
N CYS A 54 -8.17 -7.29 50.40
CA CYS A 54 -7.99 -7.61 51.82
C CYS A 54 -9.23 -8.22 52.47
N LYS A 55 -10.37 -8.25 51.78
CA LYS A 55 -11.66 -8.80 52.24
C LYS A 55 -12.29 -8.08 53.45
N GLU A 56 -11.74 -6.93 53.82
CA GLU A 56 -12.31 -6.04 54.85
C GLU A 56 -13.34 -5.08 54.24
N PRO A 57 -14.35 -4.63 55.03
CA PRO A 57 -15.31 -3.63 54.58
C PRO A 57 -14.63 -2.28 54.34
N ILE A 58 -15.03 -1.61 53.27
CA ILE A 58 -14.61 -0.25 52.94
C ILE A 58 -15.50 0.71 53.72
N GLU A 59 -14.89 1.46 54.64
CA GLU A 59 -15.58 2.43 55.51
C GLU A 59 -16.24 3.52 54.64
N SER A 60 -17.45 3.95 55.02
CA SER A 60 -18.23 4.94 54.25
C SER A 60 -17.58 6.31 54.13
N ASP A 61 -16.59 6.63 54.98
CA ASP A 61 -15.78 7.84 54.93
C ASP A 61 -14.46 7.68 54.15
N SER A 62 -14.17 6.49 53.63
CA SER A 62 -12.98 6.18 52.83
C SER A 62 -13.27 6.18 51.32
N LYS A 63 -12.24 6.42 50.50
CA LYS A 63 -12.38 6.43 49.04
C LYS A 63 -12.57 5.00 48.51
N ASP A 64 -13.80 4.67 48.11
CA ASP A 64 -14.15 3.41 47.44
C ASP A 64 -13.79 3.46 45.95
N LEU A 65 -12.77 2.69 45.55
CA LEU A 65 -12.41 2.55 44.13
C LEU A 65 -13.16 1.37 43.52
N CYS A 66 -14.05 1.66 42.56
CA CYS A 66 -14.87 0.66 41.88
C CYS A 66 -14.43 0.41 40.43
N TYR A 67 -14.29 -0.87 40.06
CA TYR A 67 -14.10 -1.30 38.68
C TYR A 67 -14.80 -2.63 38.41
N LYS A 68 -15.67 -2.69 37.39
CA LYS A 68 -16.48 -3.89 37.03
C LYS A 68 -17.22 -4.51 38.23
N ASN A 69 -17.87 -3.68 39.05
CA ASN A 69 -18.59 -4.09 40.27
C ASN A 69 -17.71 -4.76 41.34
N ARG A 70 -16.41 -4.46 41.34
CA ARG A 70 -15.48 -4.84 42.40
C ARG A 70 -14.92 -3.59 43.04
N HIS A 71 -14.59 -3.71 44.31
CA HIS A 71 -14.29 -2.59 45.18
C HIS A 71 -12.92 -2.78 45.82
N TRP A 72 -12.18 -1.70 45.99
CA TRP A 72 -10.86 -1.71 46.62
C TRP A 72 -10.66 -0.48 47.49
N HIS A 73 -9.97 -0.64 48.61
CA HIS A 73 -9.34 0.49 49.29
C HIS A 73 -8.33 1.16 48.35
N GLU A 74 -8.13 2.47 48.51
CA GLU A 74 -7.11 3.23 47.77
C GLU A 74 -5.71 2.59 47.86
N GLY A 75 -5.28 2.17 49.06
CA GLY A 75 -4.01 1.49 49.27
C GLY A 75 -3.96 0.02 48.79
N CYS A 76 -5.13 -0.57 48.53
CA CYS A 76 -5.27 -1.94 48.01
C CYS A 76 -5.36 -1.99 46.49
N PHE A 77 -5.62 -0.86 45.83
CA PHE A 77 -5.69 -0.76 44.38
C PHE A 77 -4.30 -0.65 43.76
N ARG A 78 -3.58 -1.77 43.76
CA ARG A 78 -2.16 -1.87 43.38
C ARG A 78 -1.89 -3.00 42.42
N CYS A 79 -0.79 -2.92 41.70
CA CYS A 79 -0.37 -3.98 40.80
C CYS A 79 -0.04 -5.26 41.59
N ASN A 80 -0.58 -6.41 41.18
CA ASN A 80 -0.30 -7.71 41.78
C ASN A 80 1.18 -8.15 41.68
N LYS A 81 1.99 -7.50 40.84
CA LYS A 81 3.41 -7.83 40.64
C LYS A 81 4.37 -6.87 41.31
N CYS A 82 4.32 -5.59 40.93
CA CYS A 82 5.24 -4.59 41.45
C CYS A 82 4.70 -3.87 42.70
N HIS A 83 3.46 -4.16 43.11
CA HIS A 83 2.76 -3.54 44.25
C HIS A 83 2.64 -2.02 44.22
N HIS A 84 2.96 -1.38 43.09
CA HIS A 84 2.75 0.05 42.92
C HIS A 84 1.25 0.38 42.79
N SER A 85 0.86 1.51 43.37
CA SER A 85 -0.50 2.05 43.25
C SER A 85 -0.89 2.26 41.79
N LEU A 86 -2.10 1.81 41.44
CA LEU A 86 -2.75 1.94 40.14
C LEU A 86 -3.81 3.06 40.13
N VAL A 87 -3.98 3.78 41.24
CA VAL A 87 -4.95 4.86 41.36
C VAL A 87 -4.66 5.90 40.29
N GLU A 88 -5.68 6.23 39.49
CA GLU A 88 -5.62 7.18 38.36
C GLU A 88 -4.60 6.84 37.27
N LYS A 89 -4.03 5.62 37.28
CA LYS A 89 -3.08 5.15 36.28
C LYS A 89 -3.73 4.11 35.36
N PRO A 90 -3.30 4.00 34.10
CA PRO A 90 -3.73 2.92 33.23
C PRO A 90 -3.34 1.55 33.81
N PHE A 91 -4.25 0.59 33.76
CA PHE A 91 -4.04 -0.76 34.27
C PHE A 91 -4.74 -1.80 33.39
N VAL A 92 -4.38 -3.07 33.58
CA VAL A 92 -5.03 -4.23 32.95
C VAL A 92 -5.61 -5.11 34.04
N ALA A 93 -6.90 -5.42 33.93
CA ALA A 93 -7.54 -6.46 34.73
C ALA A 93 -7.64 -7.75 33.91
N LYS A 94 -6.86 -8.77 34.26
CA LYS A 94 -6.84 -10.08 33.62
C LYS A 94 -6.88 -11.17 34.69
N ASP A 95 -7.77 -12.14 34.54
CA ASP A 95 -7.93 -13.28 35.46
C ASP A 95 -7.99 -12.83 36.93
N ASP A 96 -8.80 -11.81 37.20
CA ASP A 96 -9.00 -11.19 38.52
C ASP A 96 -7.78 -10.52 39.16
N ARG A 97 -6.69 -10.33 38.39
CA ARG A 97 -5.48 -9.62 38.81
C ARG A 97 -5.38 -8.25 38.16
N LEU A 98 -4.94 -7.26 38.92
CA LEU A 98 -4.64 -5.92 38.45
C LEU A 98 -3.15 -5.82 38.12
N LEU A 99 -2.81 -5.48 36.88
CA LEU A 99 -1.43 -5.30 36.42
C LEU A 99 -1.22 -3.87 35.92
N CYS A 100 -0.11 -3.24 36.29
CA CYS A 100 0.30 -2.01 35.62
C CYS A 100 0.70 -2.31 34.16
N THR A 101 0.73 -1.28 33.33
CA THR A 101 1.11 -1.38 31.92
C THR A 101 2.46 -2.06 31.72
N ASP A 102 3.44 -1.75 32.58
CA ASP A 102 4.81 -2.26 32.46
C ASP A 102 4.88 -3.75 32.80
N CYS A 103 4.30 -4.15 33.94
CA CYS A 103 4.23 -5.56 34.33
C CYS A 103 3.43 -6.39 33.34
N TYR A 104 2.35 -5.85 32.77
CA TYR A 104 1.58 -6.51 31.73
C TYR A 104 2.41 -6.67 30.44
N SER A 105 3.09 -5.60 30.01
CA SER A 105 3.90 -5.62 28.79
C SER A 105 5.02 -6.66 28.83
N ASN A 106 5.60 -6.89 30.02
CA ASN A 106 6.67 -7.86 30.19
C ASN A 106 6.18 -9.32 30.10
N GLU A 107 4.90 -9.58 30.36
CA GLU A 107 4.33 -10.93 30.36
C GLU A 107 3.59 -11.34 29.08
N CYS A 108 2.97 -10.40 28.37
CA CYS A 108 1.95 -10.74 27.37
C CYS A 108 2.05 -9.95 26.06
N SER A 109 3.14 -9.21 25.78
CA SER A 109 3.09 -8.21 24.72
C SER A 109 3.02 -8.82 23.31
N SER A 110 1.85 -8.71 22.68
CA SER A 110 1.80 -8.42 21.25
C SER A 110 2.46 -7.05 21.05
N LYS A 111 3.71 -7.02 20.58
CA LYS A 111 4.41 -5.77 20.23
C LYS A 111 3.98 -5.33 18.84
N CYS A 112 3.78 -4.03 18.66
CA CYS A 112 3.55 -3.48 17.34
C CYS A 112 4.78 -3.70 16.47
N PHE A 113 4.58 -4.29 15.30
CA PHE A 113 5.66 -4.60 14.38
C PHE A 113 6.38 -3.35 13.86
N HIS A 114 5.67 -2.22 13.73
CA HIS A 114 6.24 -0.93 13.31
C HIS A 114 7.05 -0.27 14.43
N CYS A 115 6.37 0.19 15.48
CA CYS A 115 7.00 1.04 16.51
C CYS A 115 7.64 0.24 17.65
N LYS A 116 7.54 -1.10 17.65
CA LYS A 116 8.05 -2.02 18.67
C LYS A 116 7.48 -1.84 20.08
N ARG A 117 6.56 -0.89 20.29
CA ARG A 117 5.85 -0.69 21.55
C ARG A 117 4.74 -1.71 21.74
N THR A 118 4.42 -2.01 22.99
CA THR A 118 3.33 -2.92 23.36
C THR A 118 1.98 -2.41 22.89
N ILE A 119 1.16 -3.32 22.36
CA ILE A 119 -0.25 -3.03 22.07
C ILE A 119 -1.06 -3.37 23.32
N MET A 120 -1.78 -2.38 23.84
CA MET A 120 -2.49 -2.53 25.11
C MET A 120 -3.71 -3.45 24.97
N PRO A 121 -4.06 -4.26 25.98
CA PRO A 121 -5.29 -5.04 25.99
C PRO A 121 -6.52 -4.14 25.86
N GLY A 122 -7.53 -4.59 25.13
CA GLY A 122 -8.74 -3.82 24.88
C GLY A 122 -8.58 -2.69 23.85
N SER A 123 -7.36 -2.34 23.45
CA SER A 123 -7.15 -1.44 22.30
C SER A 123 -7.34 -2.19 20.98
N ARG A 124 -7.90 -1.51 19.97
CA ARG A 124 -8.05 -2.09 18.63
C ARG A 124 -6.66 -2.34 18.05
N LYS A 125 -6.44 -3.56 17.59
CA LYS A 125 -5.18 -4.01 16.98
C LYS A 125 -5.44 -4.52 15.57
N MET A 126 -4.47 -4.32 14.69
CA MET A 126 -4.47 -4.91 13.36
C MET A 126 -3.58 -6.14 13.35
N GLU A 127 -4.05 -7.19 12.69
CA GLU A 127 -3.27 -8.41 12.46
C GLU A 127 -3.04 -8.58 10.96
N PHE A 128 -1.78 -8.76 10.58
CA PHE A 128 -1.40 -8.97 9.19
C PHE A 128 -0.14 -9.82 9.09
N LYS A 129 -0.20 -10.92 8.33
CA LYS A 129 0.89 -11.89 8.16
C LYS A 129 1.53 -12.33 9.49
N GLY A 130 0.70 -12.68 10.48
CA GLY A 130 1.15 -13.13 11.80
C GLY A 130 1.77 -12.05 12.69
N ASN A 131 1.75 -10.78 12.26
CA ASN A 131 2.27 -9.65 13.02
C ASN A 131 1.14 -8.74 13.50
N TYR A 132 1.36 -8.10 14.65
CA TYR A 132 0.40 -7.18 15.25
C TYR A 132 0.83 -5.72 15.09
N TRP A 133 -0.13 -4.83 14.89
CA TRP A 133 0.11 -3.41 14.70
C TRP A 133 -0.90 -2.57 15.48
N HIS A 134 -0.48 -1.40 15.96
CA HIS A 134 -1.45 -0.36 16.33
C HIS A 134 -2.24 0.04 15.08
N GLU A 135 -3.53 0.37 15.23
CA GLU A 135 -4.37 0.89 14.14
C GLU A 135 -3.72 2.14 13.48
N THR A 136 -3.11 3.00 14.30
CA THR A 136 -2.38 4.19 13.87
C THR A 136 -1.01 3.91 13.23
N CYS A 137 -0.46 2.71 13.42
CA CYS A 137 0.79 2.29 12.79
C CYS A 137 0.55 1.45 11.52
N PHE A 138 -0.67 0.97 11.30
CA PHE A 138 -1.03 0.18 10.12
C PHE A 138 -1.47 1.09 8.97
N VAL A 139 -0.52 1.89 8.49
CA VAL A 139 -0.71 2.95 7.50
C VAL A 139 0.10 2.68 6.23
N CYS A 140 -0.25 3.38 5.15
CA CYS A 140 0.55 3.38 3.93
C CYS A 140 1.85 4.18 4.14
N GLU A 141 2.98 3.63 3.68
CA GLU A 141 4.29 4.27 3.80
C GLU A 141 4.36 5.61 3.04
N HIS A 142 3.69 5.69 1.90
CA HIS A 142 3.67 6.89 1.06
C HIS A 142 2.66 7.95 1.56
N CYS A 143 1.36 7.63 1.62
CA CYS A 143 0.34 8.63 1.96
C CYS A 143 0.00 8.74 3.46
N ARG A 144 0.58 7.87 4.30
CA ARG A 144 0.35 7.80 5.76
C ARG A 144 -1.11 7.59 6.19
N GLN A 145 -2.01 7.26 5.26
CA GLN A 145 -3.40 6.97 5.58
C GLN A 145 -3.55 5.55 6.16
N PRO A 146 -4.47 5.34 7.12
CA PRO A 146 -4.81 4.00 7.62
C PRO A 146 -5.27 3.07 6.49
N ILE A 147 -4.65 1.90 6.40
CA ILE A 147 -5.00 0.89 5.41
C ILE A 147 -6.24 0.11 5.87
N GLY A 148 -6.31 -0.21 7.16
CA GLY A 148 -7.39 -1.01 7.74
C GLY A 148 -7.47 -2.39 7.07
N THR A 149 -8.65 -2.76 6.56
CA THR A 149 -8.90 -4.02 5.85
C THR A 149 -8.77 -3.91 4.33
N LYS A 150 -8.36 -2.74 3.82
CA LYS A 150 -8.23 -2.51 2.38
C LYS A 150 -7.08 -3.34 1.78
N PRO A 151 -7.15 -3.71 0.49
CA PRO A 151 -6.04 -4.34 -0.20
C PRO A 151 -4.74 -3.53 -0.06
N LEU A 152 -3.64 -4.22 0.22
CA LEU A 152 -2.33 -3.62 0.44
C LEU A 152 -1.23 -4.47 -0.17
N ILE A 153 -0.12 -3.81 -0.47
CA ILE A 153 1.07 -4.44 -1.02
C ILE A 153 2.23 -4.18 -0.05
N SER A 154 2.83 -5.26 0.45
CA SER A 154 4.00 -5.17 1.35
C SER A 154 5.29 -5.27 0.55
N LYS A 155 6.21 -4.34 0.80
CA LYS A 155 7.60 -4.34 0.35
C LYS A 155 8.52 -4.34 1.56
N GLU A 156 9.82 -4.53 1.34
CA GLU A 156 10.84 -4.39 2.39
C GLU A 156 10.81 -3.01 3.05
N SER A 157 10.48 -1.96 2.28
CA SER A 157 10.37 -0.58 2.76
C SER A 157 9.09 -0.27 3.53
N GLY A 158 8.10 -1.17 3.56
CA GLY A 158 6.84 -0.94 4.28
C GLY A 158 5.60 -1.40 3.53
N ASN A 159 4.44 -1.03 4.05
CA ASN A 159 3.13 -1.36 3.47
C ASN A 159 2.62 -0.20 2.62
N TYR A 160 2.11 -0.48 1.42
CA TYR A 160 1.55 0.52 0.52
C TYR A 160 0.08 0.21 0.24
N CYS A 161 -0.76 1.24 0.19
CA CYS A 161 -2.09 1.07 -0.41
C CYS A 161 -1.93 0.87 -1.93
N VAL A 162 -2.86 0.13 -2.55
CA VAL A 162 -2.79 -0.17 -3.99
C VAL A 162 -2.59 1.08 -4.85
N PRO A 163 -3.33 2.20 -4.66
CA PRO A 163 -3.14 3.38 -5.49
C PRO A 163 -1.75 4.02 -5.37
N CYS A 164 -1.18 4.09 -4.17
CA CYS A 164 0.17 4.62 -3.99
C CYS A 164 1.22 3.66 -4.53
N PHE A 165 1.02 2.35 -4.37
CA PHE A 165 1.93 1.37 -4.94
C PHE A 165 1.95 1.47 -6.48
N GLU A 166 0.79 1.51 -7.11
CA GLU A 166 0.68 1.70 -8.56
C GLU A 166 1.32 3.02 -8.98
N LYS A 167 1.09 4.12 -8.28
CA LYS A 167 1.68 5.41 -8.65
C LYS A 167 3.21 5.42 -8.59
N GLU A 168 3.79 4.83 -7.55
CA GLU A 168 5.25 4.87 -7.31
C GLU A 168 6.02 3.80 -8.09
N PHE A 169 5.40 2.63 -8.32
CA PHE A 169 6.10 1.47 -8.86
C PHE A 169 5.55 0.96 -10.20
N ALA A 170 4.43 1.47 -10.69
CA ALA A 170 3.94 1.07 -12.00
C ALA A 170 4.81 1.63 -13.12
N HIS A 171 5.06 0.77 -14.11
CA HIS A 171 5.51 1.21 -15.41
C HIS A 171 4.31 1.59 -16.27
N TYR A 172 4.38 2.74 -16.93
CA TYR A 172 3.33 3.24 -17.79
C TYR A 172 3.69 2.99 -19.24
N CYS A 173 2.73 2.47 -20.01
CA CYS A 173 2.92 2.27 -21.43
C CYS A 173 3.13 3.61 -22.14
N ASN A 174 4.19 3.71 -22.93
CA ASN A 174 4.49 4.94 -23.65
C ASN A 174 3.40 5.33 -24.66
N PHE A 175 2.68 4.37 -25.24
CA PHE A 175 1.58 4.62 -26.16
C PHE A 175 0.30 5.07 -25.45
N CYS A 176 -0.29 4.20 -24.62
CA CYS A 176 -1.63 4.42 -24.08
C CYS A 176 -1.64 5.13 -22.71
N LYS A 177 -0.47 5.34 -22.11
CA LYS A 177 -0.28 5.95 -20.78
C LYS A 177 -0.96 5.20 -19.63
N LYS A 178 -1.35 3.94 -19.82
CA LYS A 178 -1.90 3.07 -18.77
C LYS A 178 -0.80 2.21 -18.13
N VAL A 179 -1.04 1.77 -16.90
CA VAL A 179 -0.15 0.88 -16.14
C VAL A 179 0.04 -0.45 -16.86
N ILE A 180 1.28 -0.95 -16.87
CA ILE A 180 1.66 -2.28 -17.32
C ILE A 180 1.75 -3.16 -16.07
N THR A 181 0.74 -4.01 -15.87
CA THR A 181 0.62 -4.87 -14.69
C THR A 181 1.46 -6.15 -14.79
N SER A 182 1.73 -6.63 -16.01
CA SER A 182 2.63 -7.75 -16.26
C SER A 182 3.07 -7.80 -17.73
N GLY A 183 4.28 -8.30 -17.99
CA GLY A 183 4.68 -8.73 -19.34
C GLY A 183 4.69 -7.64 -20.42
N GLY A 184 5.21 -6.45 -20.12
CA GLY A 184 5.48 -5.42 -21.13
C GLY A 184 6.72 -5.70 -21.96
N ILE A 185 6.89 -4.93 -23.03
CA ILE A 185 8.13 -4.90 -23.80
C ILE A 185 8.91 -3.61 -23.53
N THR A 186 10.23 -3.68 -23.63
CA THR A 186 11.11 -2.52 -23.55
C THR A 186 11.68 -2.22 -24.94
N PHE A 187 11.47 -1.00 -25.40
CA PHE A 187 12.06 -0.48 -26.63
C PHE A 187 12.58 0.93 -26.38
N ARG A 188 13.89 1.15 -26.58
CA ARG A 188 14.58 2.43 -26.33
C ARG A 188 14.28 3.01 -24.93
N ASP A 189 14.46 2.18 -23.91
CA ASP A 189 14.20 2.50 -22.49
C ASP A 189 12.76 2.91 -22.15
N GLN A 190 11.84 2.79 -23.11
CA GLN A 190 10.41 2.99 -22.91
C GLN A 190 9.70 1.65 -22.87
N ILE A 191 8.71 1.54 -22.00
CA ILE A 191 7.97 0.30 -21.78
C ILE A 191 6.61 0.43 -22.48
N TRP A 192 6.17 -0.62 -23.14
CA TRP A 192 4.93 -0.68 -23.91
C TRP A 192 4.15 -1.94 -23.57
N HIS A 193 2.81 -1.89 -23.63
CA HIS A 193 2.04 -3.14 -23.75
C HIS A 193 2.38 -3.81 -25.08
N LYS A 194 2.27 -5.14 -25.14
CA LYS A 194 2.53 -5.93 -26.35
C LYS A 194 1.64 -5.46 -27.51
N GLU A 195 0.34 -5.34 -27.24
CA GLU A 195 -0.68 -4.81 -28.16
C GLU A 195 -0.53 -3.30 -28.47
N CYS A 196 0.24 -2.55 -27.68
CA CYS A 196 0.50 -1.14 -27.95
C CYS A 196 1.76 -0.90 -28.79
N PHE A 197 2.57 -1.94 -29.02
CA PHE A 197 3.77 -1.82 -29.84
C PHE A 197 3.42 -2.04 -31.30
N LEU A 198 3.00 -0.96 -31.94
CA LEU A 198 2.44 -0.97 -33.28
C LEU A 198 3.38 -0.33 -34.29
N CYS A 199 3.32 -0.80 -35.54
CA CYS A 199 3.98 -0.17 -36.66
C CYS A 199 3.46 1.25 -36.86
N SER A 200 4.38 2.21 -36.98
CA SER A 200 4.05 3.62 -37.19
C SER A 200 3.43 3.91 -38.57
N GLY A 201 3.61 3.01 -39.54
CA GLY A 201 3.03 3.11 -40.89
C GLY A 201 1.64 2.47 -41.00
N CYS A 202 1.50 1.20 -40.64
CA CYS A 202 0.27 0.42 -40.86
C CYS A 202 -0.48 0.01 -39.58
N ARG A 203 0.04 0.36 -38.39
CA ARG A 203 -0.53 0.01 -37.09
C ARG A 203 -0.62 -1.49 -36.77
N LYS A 204 0.02 -2.35 -37.56
CA LYS A 204 0.19 -3.79 -37.24
C LYS A 204 0.97 -3.95 -35.93
N GLU A 205 0.56 -4.89 -35.09
CA GLU A 205 1.33 -5.31 -33.91
C GLU A 205 2.71 -5.85 -34.31
N LEU A 206 3.74 -5.39 -33.60
CA LEU A 206 5.14 -5.75 -33.86
C LEU A 206 5.73 -6.67 -32.78
N TYR A 207 4.95 -7.03 -31.76
CA TYR A 207 5.36 -7.98 -30.75
C TYR A 207 5.63 -9.35 -31.42
N GLU A 208 6.81 -9.92 -31.19
CA GLU A 208 7.31 -11.17 -31.83
C GLU A 208 7.50 -11.11 -33.37
N GLU A 209 7.26 -9.97 -34.00
CA GLU A 209 7.46 -9.76 -35.44
C GLU A 209 8.81 -9.08 -35.71
N ALA A 210 9.41 -9.37 -36.87
CA ALA A 210 10.59 -8.63 -37.33
C ALA A 210 10.20 -7.19 -37.68
N PHE A 211 10.96 -6.23 -37.15
CA PHE A 211 10.72 -4.81 -37.36
C PHE A 211 12.05 -4.04 -37.51
N MET A 212 11.96 -2.84 -38.06
CA MET A 212 13.06 -1.88 -38.16
C MET A 212 12.65 -0.58 -37.48
N SER A 213 13.60 0.18 -36.95
CA SER A 213 13.32 1.47 -36.34
C SER A 213 13.99 2.61 -37.11
N LYS A 214 13.28 3.73 -37.25
CA LYS A 214 13.78 4.97 -37.85
C LYS A 214 13.31 6.14 -37.01
N ASP A 215 14.24 6.99 -36.60
CA ASP A 215 13.97 8.21 -35.83
C ASP A 215 13.04 7.95 -34.63
N ASP A 216 13.37 6.93 -33.82
CA ASP A 216 12.59 6.50 -32.64
C ASP A 216 11.24 5.81 -32.90
N PHE A 217 10.81 5.72 -34.16
CA PHE A 217 9.57 5.06 -34.54
C PHE A 217 9.78 3.62 -35.05
N PRO A 218 9.03 2.62 -34.54
CA PRO A 218 9.10 1.26 -35.03
C PRO A 218 8.23 1.09 -36.29
N PHE A 219 8.73 0.32 -37.26
CA PHE A 219 8.06 0.00 -38.52
C PHE A 219 8.17 -1.50 -38.82
N CYS A 220 7.10 -2.13 -39.31
CA CYS A 220 7.23 -3.46 -39.89
C CYS A 220 8.16 -3.39 -41.11
N LEU A 221 8.75 -4.53 -41.50
CA LEU A 221 9.66 -4.59 -42.63
C LEU A 221 9.05 -4.04 -43.92
N ASP A 222 7.76 -4.30 -44.18
CA ASP A 222 7.08 -3.82 -45.39
C ASP A 222 6.98 -2.29 -45.41
N CYS A 223 6.49 -1.68 -44.33
CA CYS A 223 6.42 -0.22 -44.23
C CYS A 223 7.81 0.42 -44.27
N TYR A 224 8.79 -0.16 -43.58
CA TYR A 224 10.15 0.35 -43.58
C TYR A 224 10.75 0.31 -44.99
N ASN A 225 10.62 -0.81 -45.69
CA ASN A 225 11.13 -0.97 -47.03
C ASN A 225 10.40 -0.05 -48.03
N HIS A 226 9.08 0.09 -47.91
CA HIS A 226 8.31 0.97 -48.77
C HIS A 226 8.73 2.45 -48.63
N LEU A 227 8.99 2.90 -47.40
CA LEU A 227 9.33 4.29 -47.09
C LEU A 227 10.81 4.61 -47.30
N TYR A 228 11.72 3.67 -46.99
CA TYR A 228 13.15 3.96 -46.84
C TYR A 228 14.07 3.10 -47.71
N ALA A 229 13.61 1.99 -48.28
CA ALA A 229 14.49 1.19 -49.14
C ALA A 229 14.80 1.96 -50.42
N LYS A 230 16.05 1.82 -50.86
CA LYS A 230 16.46 2.29 -52.17
C LYS A 230 15.73 1.51 -53.26
N LYS A 231 15.38 2.18 -54.35
CA LYS A 231 14.61 1.58 -55.45
C LYS A 231 15.55 1.16 -56.58
N CYS A 232 15.26 0.02 -57.19
CA CYS A 232 15.99 -0.41 -58.36
C CYS A 232 15.79 0.58 -59.52
N ALA A 233 16.88 0.99 -60.16
CA ALA A 233 16.84 1.95 -61.25
C ALA A 233 16.24 1.41 -62.56
N ALA A 234 16.00 0.10 -62.66
CA ALA A 234 15.33 -0.53 -63.80
C ALA A 234 13.86 -0.85 -63.51
N CYS A 235 13.55 -1.57 -62.42
CA CYS A 235 12.18 -2.02 -62.15
C CYS A 235 11.41 -1.12 -61.15
N THR A 236 12.06 -0.11 -60.55
CA THR A 236 11.52 0.81 -59.53
C THR A 236 11.08 0.17 -58.20
N LYS A 237 11.13 -1.16 -58.09
CA LYS A 237 10.79 -1.87 -56.85
C LYS A 237 11.88 -1.69 -55.80
N PRO A 238 11.53 -1.66 -54.50
CA PRO A 238 12.48 -1.65 -53.39
C PRO A 238 13.54 -2.75 -53.50
N ILE A 239 14.79 -2.41 -53.20
CA ILE A 239 15.88 -3.38 -53.00
C ILE A 239 15.85 -3.77 -51.52
N THR A 240 15.12 -4.83 -51.21
CA THR A 240 15.00 -5.36 -49.83
C THR A 240 16.11 -6.37 -49.59
N GLY A 241 17.00 -6.13 -48.62
CA GLY A 241 18.11 -7.02 -48.26
C GLY A 241 17.71 -8.32 -47.55
N LEU A 242 16.51 -8.84 -47.81
CA LEU A 242 16.04 -10.10 -47.23
C LEU A 242 16.88 -11.25 -47.82
N ARG A 243 17.55 -12.01 -46.94
CA ARG A 243 18.35 -13.23 -47.23
C ARG A 243 19.64 -13.03 -48.05
N GLY A 244 20.40 -11.97 -47.80
CA GLY A 244 21.75 -11.83 -48.37
C GLY A 244 21.78 -11.63 -49.90
N ALA A 245 20.67 -11.16 -50.47
CA ALA A 245 20.57 -10.85 -51.89
C ALA A 245 21.59 -9.78 -52.28
N LYS A 246 22.51 -10.14 -53.17
CA LYS A 246 23.50 -9.21 -53.73
C LYS A 246 22.78 -8.21 -54.64
N PHE A 247 23.10 -6.93 -54.49
CA PHE A 247 22.64 -5.85 -55.35
C PHE A 247 23.85 -5.13 -55.94
N ILE A 248 23.65 -4.46 -57.08
CA ILE A 248 24.71 -3.77 -57.80
C ILE A 248 24.55 -2.27 -57.62
N CYS A 249 25.63 -1.60 -57.24
CA CYS A 249 25.69 -0.14 -57.09
C CYS A 249 26.66 0.45 -58.09
N PHE A 250 26.19 1.44 -58.86
CA PHE A 250 27.03 2.20 -59.78
C PHE A 250 26.46 3.61 -59.96
N GLN A 251 27.29 4.64 -59.79
CA GLN A 251 26.92 6.06 -59.93
C GLN A 251 25.62 6.43 -59.19
N ASP A 252 25.55 6.13 -57.90
CA ASP A 252 24.39 6.34 -57.00
C ASP A 252 23.08 5.62 -57.37
N ARG A 253 23.10 4.87 -58.47
CA ARG A 253 22.01 4.00 -58.90
C ARG A 253 22.26 2.58 -58.44
N GLN A 254 21.17 1.86 -58.30
CA GLN A 254 21.17 0.55 -57.67
C GLN A 254 20.25 -0.37 -58.45
N TRP A 255 20.63 -1.64 -58.57
CA TRP A 255 19.86 -2.64 -59.28
C TRP A 255 19.80 -3.93 -58.48
N HIS A 256 18.67 -4.63 -58.56
CA HIS A 256 18.68 -6.06 -58.29
C HIS A 256 19.66 -6.73 -59.26
N SER A 257 20.34 -7.78 -58.83
CA SER A 257 21.28 -8.51 -59.71
C SER A 257 20.61 -8.95 -61.02
N GLU A 258 19.35 -9.39 -60.96
CA GLU A 258 18.53 -9.78 -62.12
C GLU A 258 18.09 -8.61 -63.02
N CYS A 259 18.13 -7.39 -62.50
CA CYS A 259 17.74 -6.18 -63.22
C CYS A 259 18.94 -5.44 -63.83
N PHE A 260 20.16 -5.93 -63.64
CA PHE A 260 21.38 -5.30 -64.16
C PHE A 260 21.71 -5.85 -65.55
N ASN A 261 20.91 -5.44 -66.53
CA ASN A 261 20.96 -5.94 -67.90
C ASN A 261 21.23 -4.81 -68.90
N CYS A 262 21.76 -5.16 -70.07
CA CYS A 262 21.95 -4.24 -71.19
C CYS A 262 20.61 -3.64 -71.64
N GLY A 263 20.52 -2.31 -71.74
CA GLY A 263 19.30 -1.61 -72.17
C GLY A 263 18.82 -1.96 -73.59
N LYS A 264 19.71 -2.45 -74.47
CA LYS A 264 19.36 -2.83 -75.85
C LYS A 264 19.03 -4.31 -76.04
N CYS A 265 19.87 -5.21 -75.53
CA CYS A 265 19.75 -6.65 -75.78
C CYS A 265 19.34 -7.48 -74.56
N SER A 266 19.13 -6.84 -73.41
CA SER A 266 18.71 -7.47 -72.15
C SER A 266 19.66 -8.54 -71.60
N VAL A 267 20.88 -8.68 -72.13
CA VAL A 267 21.89 -9.59 -71.56
C VAL A 267 22.33 -9.11 -70.17
N SER A 268 22.52 -10.05 -69.25
CA SER A 268 23.06 -9.76 -67.92
C SER A 268 24.45 -9.13 -68.01
N LEU A 269 24.65 -8.04 -67.26
CA LEU A 269 25.92 -7.33 -67.14
C LEU A 269 26.64 -7.64 -65.82
N VAL A 270 26.11 -8.58 -65.02
CA VAL A 270 26.67 -8.96 -63.72
C VAL A 270 28.05 -9.60 -63.92
N GLY A 271 29.10 -9.00 -63.36
CA GLY A 271 30.48 -9.49 -63.50
C GLY A 271 31.13 -9.17 -64.84
N GLU A 272 30.40 -8.53 -65.76
CA GLU A 272 30.86 -8.17 -67.09
C GLU A 272 31.23 -6.68 -67.17
N GLY A 273 32.12 -6.34 -68.11
CA GLY A 273 32.39 -4.94 -68.42
C GLY A 273 31.22 -4.30 -69.17
N PHE A 274 30.76 -3.14 -68.72
CA PHE A 274 29.67 -2.38 -69.34
C PHE A 274 30.08 -0.95 -69.67
N LEU A 275 29.29 -0.32 -70.54
CA LEU A 275 29.41 1.09 -70.94
C LEU A 275 28.19 1.86 -70.45
N THR A 276 28.36 3.16 -70.19
CA THR A 276 27.25 4.05 -69.84
C THR A 276 27.07 5.11 -70.90
N GLN A 277 25.87 5.18 -71.48
CA GLN A 277 25.50 6.14 -72.53
C GLN A 277 24.07 6.62 -72.24
N ASN A 278 23.84 7.95 -72.23
CA ASN A 278 22.50 8.55 -72.04
C ASN A 278 21.69 7.95 -70.87
N MET A 279 22.32 7.75 -69.70
CA MET A 279 21.70 7.14 -68.51
C MET A 279 21.32 5.65 -68.66
N GLU A 280 21.67 4.99 -69.76
CA GLU A 280 21.53 3.55 -69.94
C GLU A 280 22.85 2.82 -69.72
N ILE A 281 22.75 1.56 -69.26
CA ILE A 281 23.88 0.64 -69.15
C ILE A 281 23.84 -0.32 -70.34
N LEU A 282 24.95 -0.45 -71.06
CA LEU A 282 25.06 -1.24 -72.28
C LEU A 282 26.17 -2.26 -72.18
N CYS A 283 25.98 -3.44 -72.76
CA CYS A 283 27.09 -4.38 -72.96
C CYS A 283 28.08 -3.80 -73.98
N ARG A 284 29.32 -4.31 -73.98
CA ARG A 284 30.36 -3.82 -74.90
C ARG A 284 29.93 -3.85 -76.37
N LYS A 285 29.24 -4.91 -76.81
CA LYS A 285 28.76 -5.07 -78.19
C LYS A 285 27.74 -3.98 -78.57
N CYS A 286 26.73 -3.78 -77.72
CA CYS A 286 25.66 -2.81 -77.96
C CYS A 286 26.10 -1.35 -77.82
N GLY A 287 27.14 -1.09 -77.02
CA GLY A 287 27.70 0.25 -76.82
C GLY A 287 28.78 0.63 -77.85
N SER A 288 29.43 -0.34 -78.49
CA SER A 288 30.42 -0.11 -79.56
C SER A 288 29.82 0.01 -80.97
N GLY A 289 28.49 -0.12 -81.11
CA GLY A 289 27.83 -0.05 -82.42
C GLY A 289 28.08 -1.25 -83.33
N ALA A 290 28.40 -2.42 -82.77
CA ALA A 290 28.48 -3.66 -83.54
C ALA A 290 27.09 -4.27 -83.61
N ASP A 291 26.31 -3.89 -84.64
CA ASP A 291 25.10 -4.59 -85.02
C ASP A 291 25.48 -6.03 -85.38
N THR A 292 25.07 -7.00 -84.55
CA THR A 292 25.06 -8.41 -84.95
C THR A 292 23.69 -8.73 -85.52
N ASP A 293 23.50 -8.35 -86.78
CA ASP A 293 22.59 -9.03 -87.69
C ASP A 293 23.46 -9.85 -88.66
N ALA A 294 23.65 -11.14 -88.33
CA ALA A 294 24.03 -12.22 -89.24
C ALA A 294 23.67 -13.56 -88.59
#